data_AF-A0AAW8F9F3-F1
#
_entry.id   AF-A0AAW8F9F3-F1
#
_cell.length_a   1.000
_cell.length_b   1.000
_cell.length_c   1.000
_cell.angle_alpha   90.00
_cell.angle_beta   90.00
_cell.angle_gamma   90.00
#
_symmetry.space_group_name_H-M   'P 1'
#
loop_
_entity.id
_entity.type
_entity.pdbx_description
1 polymer ?
#
loop_
_entity_poly.entity_id
_entity_poly.type
_entity_poly.pdbx_seq_one_letter_code
_entity_poly.pdbx_strand_id
1 'polypeptide(L)' 'MIRSVAAAEDVPLIDLTAKTKTLVESLGVEGSKAIYLYNEKRDNTHTSVHGATVYAGLVRDELVAQGLVPAGLVRVG' A
#
# COMPACT_ATOMS: atom_id res chain seq x y z
N MET A 1 -6.02 8.37 -14.49
CA MET A 1 -7.44 8.47 -14.09
C MET A 1 -7.61 8.88 -12.64
N ILE A 2 -7.15 8.12 -11.64
CA ILE A 2 -7.43 8.49 -10.24
C ILE A 2 -6.75 9.80 -9.78
N ARG A 3 -5.49 10.04 -10.19
CA ARG A 3 -4.77 11.28 -9.89
C ARG A 3 -5.48 12.54 -10.38
N SER A 4 -6.03 12.49 -11.60
CA SER A 4 -6.75 13.62 -12.19
C SER A 4 -8.09 13.86 -11.50
N VAL A 5 -8.77 12.80 -11.04
CA VAL A 5 -10.02 12.93 -10.27
C VAL A 5 -9.74 13.59 -8.93
N ALA A 6 -8.74 13.13 -8.17
CA ALA A 6 -8.40 13.73 -6.89
C ALA A 6 -8.05 15.23 -7.01
N ALA A 7 -7.31 15.60 -8.06
CA ALA A 7 -6.99 16.99 -8.34
C ALA A 7 -8.22 17.82 -8.75
N ALA A 8 -9.14 17.26 -9.53
CA ALA A 8 -10.36 17.96 -9.96
C ALA A 8 -11.33 18.22 -8.80
N GLU A 9 -11.40 17.30 -7.85
CA GLU A 9 -12.29 17.38 -6.68
C GLU A 9 -11.61 18.05 -5.46
N ASP A 10 -10.36 18.49 -5.60
CA ASP A 10 -9.54 19.09 -4.51
C ASP A 10 -9.50 18.21 -3.24
N VAL A 11 -9.27 16.90 -3.43
CA VAL A 11 -9.17 15.93 -2.33
C VAL A 11 -7.77 15.32 -2.24
N PRO A 12 -7.28 15.01 -1.02
CA PRO A 12 -6.02 14.31 -0.84
C PRO A 12 -6.00 12.93 -1.53
N LEU A 13 -4.84 12.53 -2.04
CA LEU A 13 -4.64 11.23 -2.66
C LEU A 13 -3.45 10.50 -2.06
N ILE A 14 -3.70 9.29 -1.59
CA ILE A 14 -2.67 8.28 -1.34
C ILE A 14 -2.56 7.44 -2.60
N ASP A 15 -1.52 7.65 -3.41
CA ASP A 15 -1.28 6.78 -4.57
C ASP A 15 -0.66 5.45 -4.12
N LEU A 16 -1.54 4.57 -3.64
CA LEU A 16 -1.15 3.25 -3.18
C LEU A 16 -0.61 2.38 -4.33
N THR A 17 -1.08 2.58 -5.57
CA THR A 17 -0.59 1.81 -6.73
C THR A 17 0.88 2.10 -6.99
N ALA A 18 1.29 3.37 -6.96
CA ALA A 18 2.68 3.75 -7.12
C ALA A 18 3.55 3.18 -5.99
N LYS A 19 3.09 3.26 -4.73
CA LYS A 19 3.84 2.77 -3.57
C LYS A 19 4.00 1.25 -3.57
N THR A 20 2.92 0.50 -3.82
CA THR A 20 2.97 -0.96 -3.84
C THR A 20 3.76 -1.49 -5.03
N LYS A 21 3.70 -0.80 -6.19
CA LYS A 21 4.57 -1.10 -7.33
C LYS A 21 6.05 -0.99 -6.95
N THR A 22 6.48 0.14 -6.40
CA THR A 22 7.87 0.34 -5.96
C THR A 22 8.30 -0.75 -4.97
N LEU A 23 7.46 -1.08 -3.99
CA LEU A 23 7.72 -2.15 -3.03
C LEU A 23 7.89 -3.51 -3.73
N VAL A 24 6.91 -3.93 -4.52
CA VAL A 24 6.92 -5.25 -5.18
C VAL A 24 8.10 -5.37 -6.16
N GLU A 25 8.39 -4.32 -6.92
CA GLU A 25 9.55 -4.29 -7.82
C GLU A 25 10.87 -4.39 -7.04
N SER A 26 10.99 -3.72 -5.89
CA SER A 26 12.20 -3.80 -5.04
C SER A 26 12.43 -5.20 -4.43
N LEU A 27 11.36 -5.97 -4.22
CA LEU A 27 11.42 -7.32 -3.68
C LEU A 27 11.78 -8.38 -4.76
N GLY A 28 11.60 -8.03 -6.03
CA GLY A 28 11.75 -8.96 -7.15
C GLY A 28 10.69 -10.08 -7.13
N VAL A 29 10.77 -10.97 -8.14
CA VAL A 29 9.77 -12.02 -8.37
C VAL A 29 9.62 -12.94 -7.16
N GLU A 30 10.71 -13.49 -6.63
CA GLU A 30 10.64 -14.45 -5.53
C GLU A 30 10.21 -13.80 -4.21
N GLY A 31 10.76 -12.62 -3.88
CA GLY A 31 10.39 -11.89 -2.67
C GLY A 31 8.93 -11.44 -2.66
N SER A 32 8.40 -11.07 -3.83
CA SER A 32 7.00 -10.64 -3.94
C SER A 32 5.97 -11.74 -3.68
N LYS A 33 6.34 -13.03 -3.77
CA LYS A 33 5.39 -14.14 -3.59
C LYS A 33 4.75 -14.15 -2.20
N ALA A 34 5.46 -13.66 -1.18
CA ALA A 34 4.94 -13.57 0.18
C ALA A 34 3.88 -12.45 0.36
N ILE A 35 3.84 -11.47 -0.57
CA ILE A 35 2.85 -10.39 -0.54
C ILE A 35 1.47 -10.91 -0.97
N TYR A 36 1.42 -11.87 -1.89
CA TYR A 36 0.18 -12.42 -2.43
C TYR A 36 -0.10 -13.83 -1.90
N LEU A 37 -1.30 -14.35 -2.16
CA LEU A 37 -1.67 -15.75 -1.89
C LEU A 37 -1.00 -16.72 -2.89
N TYR A 38 0.21 -16.39 -3.34
CA TYR A 38 0.91 -17.17 -4.36
C TYR A 38 1.35 -18.53 -3.82
N ASN A 39 1.80 -18.59 -2.57
CA ASN A 39 2.30 -19.83 -1.98
C ASN A 39 1.16 -20.82 -1.69
N GLU A 40 -0.03 -20.31 -1.39
CA GLU A 40 -1.22 -21.08 -1.04
C GLU A 40 -2.06 -21.44 -2.28
N LYS A 41 -2.20 -20.50 -3.22
CA LYS A 41 -3.17 -20.59 -4.33
C LYS A 41 -2.59 -20.26 -5.70
N ARG A 42 -1.29 -19.96 -5.81
CA ARG A 42 -0.66 -19.42 -7.03
C ARG A 42 -1.38 -18.17 -7.55
N ASP A 43 -1.94 -17.40 -6.63
CA ASP A 43 -2.70 -16.19 -6.90
C ASP A 43 -1.80 -14.96 -6.75
N ASN A 44 -1.74 -14.13 -7.80
CA ASN A 44 -0.92 -12.91 -7.87
C ASN A 44 -1.73 -11.63 -7.61
N THR A 45 -2.99 -11.74 -7.21
CA THR A 45 -3.91 -10.61 -7.01
C THR A 45 -4.29 -10.45 -5.54
N HIS A 46 -4.76 -11.51 -4.89
CA HIS A 46 -5.16 -11.43 -3.50
C HIS A 46 -3.95 -11.43 -2.57
N THR A 47 -3.89 -10.49 -1.63
CA THR A 47 -2.79 -10.39 -0.66
C THR A 47 -2.87 -11.47 0.41
N SER A 48 -1.72 -11.98 0.85
CA SER A 48 -1.63 -12.75 2.10
C SER A 48 -1.93 -11.85 3.31
N VAL A 49 -2.11 -12.43 4.50
CA VAL A 49 -2.23 -11.64 5.74
C VAL A 49 -1.00 -10.73 5.94
N HIS A 50 0.18 -11.27 5.62
CA HIS A 50 1.43 -10.50 5.65
C HIS A 50 1.39 -9.34 4.64
N GLY A 51 1.09 -9.61 3.37
CA GLY A 51 1.04 -8.58 2.33
C GLY A 51 0.00 -7.49 2.61
N ALA A 52 -1.17 -7.86 3.10
CA ALA A 52 -2.21 -6.91 3.52
C ALA A 52 -1.71 -6.00 4.65
N THR A 53 -0.98 -6.56 5.63
CA THR A 53 -0.40 -5.80 6.74
C THR A 53 0.67 -4.83 6.23
N VAL A 54 1.53 -5.26 5.31
CA VAL A 54 2.55 -4.40 4.69
C VAL A 54 1.89 -3.24 3.94
N TYR A 55 0.87 -3.51 3.12
CA TYR A 55 0.17 -2.46 2.37
C TYR A 55 -0.60 -1.50 3.28
N ALA A 56 -1.21 -1.99 4.36
CA ALA A 56 -1.83 -1.14 5.37
C ALA A 56 -0.81 -0.19 6.04
N GLY A 57 0.42 -0.66 6.27
CA GLY A 57 1.53 0.17 6.74
C GLY A 57 1.84 1.33 5.78
N LEU A 58 1.89 1.08 4.47
CA LEU A 58 2.12 2.13 3.47
C LEU A 58 1.03 3.22 3.49
N VAL A 59 -0.23 2.83 3.67
CA VAL A 59 -1.35 3.78 3.78
C VAL A 59 -1.25 4.58 5.06
N ARG A 60 -1.02 3.91 6.19
CA ARG A 60 -0.84 4.54 7.50
C ARG A 60 0.25 5.61 7.47
N ASP A 61 1.42 5.26 6.92
CA ASP A 61 2.57 6.16 6.89
C ASP A 61 2.29 7.38 6.01
N GLU A 62 1.56 7.20 4.90
CA GLU A 62 1.17 8.32 4.04
C GLU A 62 0.09 9.21 4.66
N LEU A 63 -0.88 8.64 5.38
CA LEU A 63 -1.87 9.42 6.14
C LEU A 63 -1.19 10.37 7.15
N VAL A 64 -0.14 9.89 7.83
CA VAL A 64 0.65 10.71 8.75
C VAL A 64 1.48 11.74 7.99
N ALA A 65 2.16 11.34 6.92
CA ALA A 65 3.03 12.21 6.13
C ALA A 65 2.27 13.38 5.48
N GLN A 66 1.04 13.14 5.04
CA GLN A 66 0.15 14.18 4.49
C GLN A 66 -0.58 14.99 5.58
N GLY A 67 -0.36 14.70 6.87
CA GLY A 67 -1.04 15.38 7.98
C GLY A 67 -2.54 15.09 8.07
N LEU A 68 -3.02 14.04 7.39
CA LEU A 68 -4.43 13.63 7.39
C LEU A 68 -4.84 12.94 8.70
N VAL A 69 -3.87 12.35 9.39
CA VAL A 69 -4.06 11.75 10.72
C VAL A 69 -2.90 12.17 11.64
N PRO A 70 -3.16 12.56 12.91
CA PRO A 70 -2.11 12.87 13.86
C PRO A 70 -1.24 11.65 14.17
N ALA A 71 0.08 11.81 14.15
CA ALA A 71 1.03 10.74 14.44
C ALA A 71 0.78 10.09 15.82
N GLY A 72 0.37 10.86 16.82
CA GLY A 72 0.10 10.37 18.18
C GLY A 72 -1.15 9.47 18.31
N LEU A 73 -2.00 9.41 17.28
CA LEU A 73 -3.20 8.56 17.24
C LEU A 73 -2.98 7.27 16.44
N VAL A 74 -1.81 7.13 15.83
CA VAL A 74 -1.47 5.99 14.98
C VAL A 74 -0.63 5.01 15.77
N ARG A 75 -1.06 3.74 15.81
CA ARG A 75 -0.26 2.67 16.41
C ARG A 75 1.01 2.47 15.58
N VAL A 76 2.15 2.69 16.24
CA VAL A 76 3.46 2.27 15.72
C VAL A 76 3.49 0.74 15.81
N GLY A 77 3.72 0.11 14.67
CA GLY A 77 3.84 -1.36 14.54
C GLY A 77 5.18 -1.84 15.02
#